data_AF-A0ABD7FSB7-F1
#
_entry.id   AF-A0ABD7FSB7-F1
#
_cell.length_a   1.000
_cell.length_b   1.000
_cell.length_c   1.000
_cell.angle_alpha   90.00
_cell.angle_beta   90.00
_cell.angle_gamma   90.00
#
_symmetry.space_group_name_H-M   'P 1'
#
loop_
_entity.id
_entity.type
_entity.pdbx_description
1 polymer ?
#
loop_
_entity_poly.entity_id
_entity_poly.type
_entity_poly.pdbx_seq_one_letter_code
_entity_poly.pdbx_strand_id
1 'polypeptide(L)'
;IYLPFTYKYKNGLFQEISLLDLSPDHKLNLIQTILNDFSYSTSTDEVVLNSAYMERKYIYNENAKQVTRKKIIVTGHNDNSDILNEHENWLLSLNDDGTPRDLTSYFYKEINFENERLKIEQEISIKQISNENILNTPFSIHSNAYLKTKTNNHLQNDEEFYINESNFNTSLVEFDNQPDLETAFYLGQYLAQQGSKFIKQLLMDEKTSDSLHSSIIFALERSKSVEAEYILAELAQDHSLAENDRLRAIMSISKMGETNSSNALLTLQSLLNDENILIANTAMLNIGILGTQTEQLGEEVINILKHALENTQDKYFTLSAIYNLKTDQLTDDVSAYINSAHPEERKLAAKILARNTPSVTKLIEQLSIEKNPTVINTITESLIQNQEIKLTQAQANLVKEKILQESVNSIIGLSYLKLFMKATAYNEENVSFIERLKSDHSLSEDTRNLITQWIENN
;
A
#
# COMPACT_ATOMS: atom_id res chain seq x y z
N ILE A 1 -2.12 -8.39 32.49
CA ILE A 1 -3.52 -8.80 32.25
C ILE A 1 -3.45 -10.18 31.64
N TYR A 2 -4.08 -11.18 32.25
CA TYR A 2 -4.15 -12.53 31.71
C TYR A 2 -5.48 -12.69 30.97
N LEU A 3 -5.48 -13.32 29.79
CA LEU A 3 -6.71 -13.66 29.07
C LEU A 3 -7.09 -15.10 29.42
N PRO A 4 -8.04 -15.35 30.34
CA PRO A 4 -8.52 -16.70 30.60
C PRO A 4 -9.28 -17.24 29.40
N PHE A 5 -9.08 -18.51 29.05
CA PHE A 5 -9.87 -19.22 28.06
C PHE A 5 -9.96 -20.70 28.44
N THR A 6 -10.93 -21.40 27.88
CA THR A 6 -11.08 -22.85 28.06
C THR A 6 -10.96 -23.56 26.72
N TYR A 7 -10.55 -24.82 26.78
CA TYR A 7 -10.49 -25.71 25.64
C TYR A 7 -10.67 -27.15 26.14
N LYS A 8 -11.06 -28.04 25.24
CA LYS A 8 -10.93 -29.50 25.41
C LYS A 8 -9.83 -29.99 24.49
N TYR A 9 -8.84 -30.67 25.05
CA TYR A 9 -7.79 -31.31 24.26
C TYR A 9 -8.05 -32.82 24.19
N LYS A 10 -8.31 -33.34 22.99
CA LYS A 10 -8.63 -34.75 22.78
C LYS A 10 -8.01 -35.24 21.47
N ASN A 11 -7.33 -36.40 21.52
CA ASN A 11 -6.70 -37.05 20.36
C ASN A 11 -5.76 -36.12 19.56
N GLY A 12 -5.05 -35.23 20.27
CA GLY A 12 -4.12 -34.29 19.67
C GLY A 12 -4.74 -32.99 19.14
N LEU A 13 -6.06 -32.81 19.27
CA LEU A 13 -6.79 -31.65 18.77
C LEU A 13 -7.29 -30.76 19.92
N PHE A 14 -7.10 -29.45 19.78
CA PHE A 14 -7.79 -28.44 20.59
C PHE A 14 -9.20 -28.23 20.02
N GLN A 15 -10.22 -28.45 20.87
CA GLN A 15 -11.63 -28.39 20.51
C GLN A 15 -12.41 -27.60 21.55
N GLU A 16 -13.63 -27.16 21.22
CA GLU A 16 -14.50 -26.41 22.12
C GLU A 16 -13.78 -25.22 22.79
N ILE A 17 -12.99 -24.48 22.00
CA ILE A 17 -12.23 -23.34 22.50
C ILE A 17 -13.23 -22.21 22.82
N SER A 18 -13.36 -21.86 24.09
CA SER A 18 -14.15 -20.72 24.53
C SER A 18 -13.23 -19.63 25.05
N LEU A 19 -13.33 -18.46 24.42
CA LEU A 19 -12.68 -17.24 24.89
C LEU A 19 -13.56 -16.48 25.88
N LEU A 20 -14.50 -17.15 26.56
CA LEU A 20 -15.29 -16.61 27.69
C LEU A 20 -15.92 -15.24 27.39
N ASP A 21 -16.64 -15.17 26.27
CA ASP A 21 -17.31 -13.98 25.71
C ASP A 21 -16.39 -12.84 25.27
N LEU A 22 -15.17 -13.16 24.86
CA LEU A 22 -14.37 -12.21 24.07
C LEU A 22 -15.10 -11.92 22.74
N SER A 23 -15.24 -10.64 22.40
CA SER A 23 -15.82 -10.21 21.10
C SER A 23 -15.09 -10.88 19.93
N PRO A 24 -15.78 -11.43 18.90
CA PRO A 24 -15.16 -12.03 17.70
C PRO A 24 -14.20 -11.11 16.93
N ASP A 25 -14.40 -9.80 17.01
CA ASP A 25 -13.55 -8.80 16.33
C ASP A 25 -12.28 -8.47 17.14
N HIS A 26 -12.16 -9.00 18.36
CA HIS A 26 -11.00 -8.76 19.19
C HIS A 26 -9.75 -9.43 18.61
N LYS A 27 -8.65 -8.68 18.52
CA LYS A 27 -7.36 -9.17 17.99
C LYS A 27 -6.87 -10.45 18.71
N LEU A 28 -7.29 -10.65 19.95
CA LEU A 28 -6.95 -11.85 20.74
C LEU A 28 -7.71 -13.12 20.32
N ASN A 29 -8.70 -13.05 19.41
CA ASN A 29 -9.26 -14.24 18.76
C ASN A 29 -8.22 -15.04 17.99
N LEU A 30 -7.06 -14.44 17.67
CA LEU A 30 -5.90 -15.14 17.10
C LEU A 30 -5.50 -16.38 17.92
N ILE A 31 -5.78 -16.43 19.23
CA ILE A 31 -5.51 -17.60 20.08
C ILE A 31 -6.19 -18.87 19.54
N GLN A 32 -7.41 -18.79 19.00
CA GLN A 32 -8.06 -19.94 18.39
C GLN A 32 -7.27 -20.46 17.18
N THR A 33 -6.74 -19.54 16.36
CA THR A 33 -5.90 -19.90 15.21
C THR A 33 -4.60 -20.56 15.66
N ILE A 34 -3.95 -20.00 16.69
CA ILE A 34 -2.71 -20.56 17.26
C ILE A 34 -2.95 -21.97 17.82
N LEU A 35 -4.04 -22.20 18.55
CA LEU A 35 -4.37 -23.53 19.10
C LEU A 35 -4.73 -24.54 18.00
N ASN A 36 -5.40 -24.09 16.94
CA ASN A 36 -5.63 -24.93 15.75
C ASN A 36 -4.31 -25.28 15.06
N ASP A 37 -3.38 -24.34 14.93
CA ASP A 37 -2.05 -24.61 14.36
C ASP A 37 -1.18 -25.51 15.24
N PHE A 38 -1.44 -25.56 16.55
CA PHE A 38 -0.79 -26.48 17.48
C PHE A 38 -1.51 -27.84 17.58
N SER A 39 -2.66 -28.00 16.92
CA SER A 39 -3.40 -29.25 16.85
C SER A 39 -2.79 -30.19 15.80
N TYR A 40 -2.67 -31.47 16.15
CA TYR A 40 -2.25 -32.52 15.23
C TYR A 40 -2.94 -33.84 15.57
N SER A 41 -3.21 -34.68 14.58
CA SER A 41 -3.64 -36.05 14.85
C SER A 41 -3.18 -36.99 13.75
N THR A 42 -2.55 -38.09 14.14
CA THR A 42 -2.21 -39.22 13.25
C THR A 42 -3.24 -40.34 13.30
N SER A 43 -4.25 -40.20 14.17
CA SER A 43 -5.33 -41.19 14.36
C SER A 43 -6.46 -41.10 13.33
N THR A 44 -6.44 -40.09 12.48
CA THR A 44 -7.44 -39.83 11.45
C THR A 44 -6.74 -39.57 10.13
N ASP A 45 -7.33 -40.05 9.04
CA ASP A 45 -6.78 -39.86 7.69
C ASP A 45 -6.80 -38.39 7.26
N GLU A 46 -7.68 -37.58 7.87
CA GLU A 46 -7.86 -36.15 7.62
C GLU A 46 -8.18 -35.44 8.93
N VAL A 47 -7.57 -34.28 9.13
CA VAL A 47 -7.93 -33.32 10.18
C VAL A 47 -8.44 -32.05 9.53
N VAL A 48 -9.64 -31.64 9.94
CA VAL A 48 -10.29 -30.40 9.49
C VAL A 48 -10.08 -29.33 10.56
N LEU A 49 -9.42 -28.24 10.20
CA LEU A 49 -9.22 -27.07 11.03
C LEU A 49 -10.09 -25.93 10.50
N ASN A 50 -11.06 -25.50 11.32
CA ASN A 50 -11.94 -24.40 10.98
C ASN A 50 -11.37 -23.08 11.53
N SER A 51 -11.34 -22.06 10.69
CA SER A 51 -11.13 -20.67 11.08
C SER A 51 -12.39 -19.85 10.75
N ALA A 52 -12.47 -18.61 11.24
CA ALA A 52 -13.59 -17.72 10.95
C ALA A 52 -13.82 -17.47 9.44
N TYR A 53 -12.79 -17.67 8.62
CA TYR A 53 -12.80 -17.30 7.19
C TYR A 53 -12.52 -18.46 6.23
N MET A 54 -12.10 -19.64 6.73
CA MET A 54 -11.83 -20.80 5.88
C MET A 54 -11.79 -22.12 6.67
N GLU A 55 -12.22 -23.18 5.99
CA GLU A 55 -11.98 -24.58 6.36
C GLU A 55 -10.66 -25.04 5.72
N ARG A 56 -9.73 -25.58 6.52
CA ARG A 56 -8.48 -26.18 6.02
C ARG A 56 -8.42 -27.65 6.38
N LYS A 57 -7.96 -28.47 5.44
CA LYS A 57 -7.83 -29.91 5.62
C LYS A 57 -6.38 -30.34 5.53
N TYR A 58 -5.93 -31.16 6.47
CA TYR A 58 -4.55 -31.59 6.58
C TYR A 58 -4.42 -33.10 6.83
N ILE A 59 -3.36 -33.68 6.28
CA ILE A 59 -2.85 -35.00 6.67
C ILE A 59 -1.56 -34.78 7.46
N TYR A 60 -1.45 -35.42 8.62
CA TYR A 60 -0.27 -35.34 9.48
C TYR A 60 0.56 -36.60 9.34
N ASN A 61 1.88 -36.44 9.33
CA ASN A 61 2.85 -37.53 9.32
C ASN A 61 3.82 -37.35 10.48
N GLU A 62 3.84 -38.34 11.38
CA GLU A 62 4.72 -38.41 12.52
C GLU A 62 5.90 -39.33 12.23
N ASN A 63 7.11 -38.80 12.38
CA ASN A 63 8.34 -39.56 12.32
C ASN A 63 9.15 -39.32 13.60
N ALA A 64 9.30 -40.38 14.39
CA ALA A 64 9.91 -40.37 15.72
C ALA A 64 9.23 -39.41 16.71
N LYS A 65 9.67 -38.15 16.77
CA LYS A 65 9.12 -37.09 17.64
C LYS A 65 8.89 -35.80 16.88
N GLN A 66 8.80 -35.88 15.56
CA GLN A 66 8.53 -34.77 14.68
C GLN A 66 7.28 -35.06 13.88
N VAL A 67 6.38 -34.09 13.84
CA VAL A 67 5.16 -34.15 13.05
C VAL A 67 5.25 -33.08 11.97
N THR A 68 4.96 -33.49 10.74
CA THR A 68 4.79 -32.60 9.59
C THR A 68 3.35 -32.71 9.12
N ARG A 69 2.85 -31.68 8.42
CA ARG A 69 1.52 -31.71 7.82
C ARG A 69 1.57 -31.37 6.34
N LYS A 70 0.61 -31.90 5.59
CA LYS A 70 0.38 -31.55 4.18
C LYS A 70 -1.08 -31.16 4.00
N LYS A 71 -1.31 -29.99 3.39
CA LYS A 71 -2.64 -29.51 3.02
C LYS A 71 -3.27 -30.42 1.98
N ILE A 72 -4.52 -30.82 2.19
CA ILE A 72 -5.37 -31.49 1.21
C ILE A 72 -6.07 -30.39 0.42
N ILE A 73 -5.86 -30.35 -0.91
CA ILE A 73 -6.52 -29.38 -1.77
C ILE A 73 -8.00 -29.78 -1.89
N VAL A 74 -8.89 -28.97 -1.32
CA VAL A 74 -10.34 -29.07 -1.57
C VAL A 74 -10.68 -28.06 -2.66
N THR A 75 -10.96 -28.54 -3.87
CA THR A 75 -11.59 -27.73 -4.91
C THR A 75 -12.99 -27.36 -4.45
N GLY A 76 -13.15 -26.18 -3.89
CA GLY A 76 -14.45 -25.66 -3.49
C GLY A 76 -14.37 -24.57 -2.47
N HIS A 77 -13.86 -23.40 -2.85
CA HIS A 77 -14.41 -22.10 -2.45
C HIS A 77 -14.10 -21.10 -3.55
N ASN A 78 -15.15 -20.36 -3.93
CA ASN A 78 -15.20 -19.50 -5.10
C ASN A 78 -14.73 -18.10 -4.67
N ASP A 79 -13.44 -17.94 -4.38
CA ASP A 79 -12.86 -16.62 -4.10
C ASP A 79 -12.31 -16.06 -5.42
N ASN A 80 -12.76 -14.86 -5.78
CA ASN A 80 -12.37 -14.09 -6.98
C ASN A 80 -10.87 -13.69 -7.02
N SER A 81 -10.00 -14.34 -6.25
CA SER A 81 -8.57 -14.06 -6.21
C SER A 81 -7.78 -15.22 -6.81
N ASP A 82 -7.04 -14.96 -7.88
CA ASP A 82 -6.12 -15.94 -8.46
C ASP A 82 -4.95 -16.14 -7.50
N ILE A 83 -4.84 -17.34 -6.92
CA ILE A 83 -3.68 -17.71 -6.10
C ILE A 83 -2.49 -17.91 -7.05
N LEU A 84 -1.51 -17.01 -6.99
CA LEU A 84 -0.32 -17.03 -7.84
C LEU A 84 0.74 -17.99 -7.30
N ASN A 85 0.89 -18.05 -5.97
CA ASN A 85 1.84 -18.92 -5.29
C ASN A 85 1.37 -19.19 -3.86
N GLU A 86 1.55 -20.42 -3.36
CA GLU A 86 1.24 -20.78 -1.97
C GLU A 86 2.24 -21.85 -1.52
N HIS A 87 2.89 -21.63 -0.38
CA HIS A 87 3.69 -22.66 0.25
C HIS A 87 3.64 -22.56 1.78
N GLU A 88 3.75 -23.71 2.42
CA GLU A 88 3.66 -23.84 3.86
C GLU A 88 4.75 -24.81 4.34
N ASN A 89 5.51 -24.38 5.35
CA ASN A 89 6.40 -25.23 6.12
C ASN A 89 5.86 -25.28 7.55
N TRP A 90 5.51 -26.46 8.03
CA TRP A 90 4.99 -26.66 9.39
C TRP A 90 5.67 -27.87 10.01
N LEU A 91 6.30 -27.67 11.17
CA LEU A 91 7.05 -28.69 11.89
C LEU A 91 6.79 -28.59 13.38
N LEU A 92 6.15 -29.62 13.93
CA LEU A 92 5.91 -29.77 15.37
C LEU A 92 6.88 -30.80 15.95
N SER A 93 7.52 -30.45 17.06
CA SER A 93 8.30 -31.39 17.88
C SER A 93 7.48 -31.84 19.08
N LEU A 94 7.59 -33.12 19.43
CA LEU A 94 6.89 -33.74 20.55
C LEU A 94 7.82 -34.03 21.72
N ASN A 95 7.24 -34.03 22.92
CA ASN A 95 7.83 -34.57 24.13
C ASN A 95 7.83 -36.11 24.12
N ASP A 96 8.51 -36.70 25.10
CA ASP A 96 8.60 -38.16 25.26
C ASP A 96 7.24 -38.83 25.52
N ASP A 97 6.28 -38.06 26.05
CA ASP A 97 4.90 -38.48 26.31
C ASP A 97 3.95 -38.22 25.12
N GLY A 98 4.48 -37.75 23.98
CA GLY A 98 3.71 -37.43 22.78
C GLY A 98 3.01 -36.07 22.83
N THR A 99 3.21 -35.27 23.88
CA THR A 99 2.63 -33.92 23.93
C THR A 99 3.39 -32.93 23.03
N PRO A 100 2.73 -31.93 22.41
CA PRO A 100 3.39 -30.85 21.68
C PRO A 100 4.43 -30.10 22.53
N ARG A 101 5.66 -29.97 22.02
CA ARG A 101 6.77 -29.27 22.66
C ARG A 101 7.10 -27.94 21.99
N ASP A 102 7.39 -27.96 20.70
CA ASP A 102 7.76 -26.78 19.92
C ASP A 102 7.10 -26.81 18.55
N LEU A 103 6.61 -25.66 18.07
CA LEU A 103 6.14 -25.49 16.70
C LEU A 103 6.96 -24.43 15.99
N THR A 104 7.38 -24.73 14.76
CA THR A 104 7.80 -23.73 13.78
C THR A 104 6.89 -23.85 12.57
N SER A 105 6.21 -22.76 12.21
CA SER A 105 5.38 -22.68 11.02
C SER A 105 5.68 -21.41 10.24
N TYR A 106 5.84 -21.57 8.93
CA TYR A 106 5.94 -20.50 7.96
C TYR A 106 4.92 -20.73 6.87
N PHE A 107 4.09 -19.73 6.59
CA PHE A 107 3.09 -19.75 5.55
C PHE A 107 3.29 -18.54 4.64
N TYR A 108 3.30 -18.78 3.34
CA TYR A 108 3.38 -17.77 2.31
C TYR A 108 2.25 -17.98 1.31
N LYS A 109 1.54 -16.90 0.99
CA LYS A 109 0.54 -16.87 -0.07
C LYS A 109 0.67 -15.58 -0.87
N GLU A 110 0.76 -15.71 -2.18
CA GLU A 110 0.69 -14.61 -3.12
C GLU A 110 -0.61 -14.73 -3.91
N ILE A 111 -1.40 -13.67 -3.89
CA ILE A 111 -2.67 -13.59 -4.61
C ILE A 111 -2.67 -12.40 -5.56
N ASN A 112 -3.37 -12.56 -6.67
CA ASN A 112 -3.83 -11.43 -7.47
C ASN A 112 -5.17 -10.97 -6.87
N PHE A 113 -5.19 -9.76 -6.33
CA PHE A 113 -6.40 -9.14 -5.78
C PHE A 113 -6.56 -7.79 -6.48
N GLU A 114 -7.64 -7.63 -7.25
CA GLU A 114 -7.93 -6.37 -7.96
C GLU A 114 -6.74 -5.87 -8.81
N ASN A 115 -6.09 -6.77 -9.56
CA ASN A 115 -4.88 -6.52 -10.37
C ASN A 115 -3.62 -6.10 -9.59
N GLU A 116 -3.63 -6.15 -8.25
CA GLU A 116 -2.46 -6.00 -7.40
C GLU A 116 -1.97 -7.34 -6.85
N ARG A 117 -0.64 -7.48 -6.72
CA ARG A 117 -0.03 -8.65 -6.08
C ARG A 117 0.06 -8.43 -4.58
N LEU A 118 -0.81 -9.11 -3.84
CA LEU A 118 -0.73 -9.14 -2.38
C LEU A 118 0.07 -10.35 -1.92
N LYS A 119 1.03 -10.10 -1.03
CA LYS A 119 1.84 -11.12 -0.37
C LYS A 119 1.45 -11.23 1.09
N ILE A 120 1.09 -12.44 1.50
CA ILE A 120 0.74 -12.78 2.88
C ILE A 120 1.84 -13.69 3.38
N GLU A 121 2.55 -13.23 4.41
CA GLU A 121 3.59 -13.98 5.10
C GLU A 121 3.19 -14.12 6.58
N GLN A 122 3.22 -15.35 7.08
CA GLN A 122 2.93 -15.66 8.47
C GLN A 122 3.99 -16.57 9.03
N GLU A 123 4.58 -16.18 10.15
CA GLU A 123 5.52 -17.00 10.91
C GLU A 123 4.99 -17.20 12.33
N ILE A 124 4.94 -18.46 12.77
CA ILE A 124 4.50 -18.86 14.11
C ILE A 124 5.60 -19.67 14.76
N SER A 125 6.05 -19.22 15.93
CA SER A 125 6.95 -19.97 16.80
C SER A 125 6.30 -20.17 18.16
N ILE A 126 6.13 -21.44 18.55
CA ILE A 126 5.61 -21.83 19.86
C ILE A 126 6.69 -22.64 20.55
N LYS A 127 6.97 -22.33 21.82
CA LYS A 127 7.94 -23.05 22.65
C LYS A 127 7.32 -23.37 23.99
N GLN A 128 7.50 -24.60 24.46
CA GLN A 128 7.09 -24.99 25.80
C GLN A 128 7.85 -24.17 26.84
N ILE A 129 7.12 -23.62 27.81
CA ILE A 129 7.70 -22.92 28.97
C ILE A 129 7.77 -23.85 30.18
N SER A 130 8.88 -23.81 30.90
CA SER A 130 9.08 -24.53 32.16
C SER A 130 8.53 -23.70 33.32
N ASN A 131 7.23 -23.76 33.62
CA ASN A 131 6.70 -23.03 34.77
C ASN A 131 5.70 -23.86 35.57
N GLU A 132 6.00 -24.05 36.86
CA GLU A 132 5.23 -24.87 37.81
C GLU A 132 3.97 -24.16 38.36
N ASN A 133 3.77 -22.89 38.03
CA ASN A 133 2.61 -22.11 38.50
C ASN A 133 1.48 -22.08 37.46
N ILE A 134 0.90 -23.24 37.16
CA ILE A 134 -0.41 -23.29 36.49
C ILE A 134 -1.46 -22.86 37.51
N LEU A 135 -1.88 -21.60 37.43
CA LEU A 135 -3.02 -21.12 38.21
C LEU A 135 -4.29 -21.78 37.63
N ASN A 136 -4.73 -22.88 38.23
CA ASN A 136 -6.12 -23.33 38.15
C ASN A 136 -6.98 -22.28 38.85
N THR A 137 -7.20 -21.18 38.14
CA THR A 137 -7.97 -20.05 38.65
C THR A 137 -9.43 -20.34 38.34
N PRO A 138 -10.34 -20.27 39.33
CA PRO A 138 -11.77 -20.31 39.02
C PRO A 138 -12.10 -19.22 37.99
N PHE A 139 -12.79 -19.59 36.92
CA PHE A 139 -13.18 -18.69 35.84
C PHE A 139 -14.70 -18.51 35.83
N SER A 140 -15.17 -17.35 35.36
CA SER A 140 -16.57 -17.11 35.02
C SER A 140 -16.77 -17.26 33.51
N ILE A 141 -17.93 -17.73 33.07
CA ILE A 141 -18.28 -17.90 31.64
C ILE A 141 -18.21 -16.59 30.83
N HIS A 142 -18.20 -15.42 31.48
CA HIS A 142 -18.11 -14.09 30.85
C HIS A 142 -16.81 -13.33 31.17
N SER A 143 -15.73 -14.05 31.53
CA SER A 143 -14.51 -13.43 32.05
C SER A 143 -13.83 -12.47 31.08
N ASN A 144 -14.10 -12.53 29.78
CA ASN A 144 -13.50 -11.64 28.79
C ASN A 144 -14.50 -10.67 28.14
N ALA A 145 -15.78 -10.68 28.53
CA ALA A 145 -16.79 -9.77 27.98
C ALA A 145 -16.46 -8.28 28.18
N TYR A 146 -15.65 -7.95 29.19
CA TYR A 146 -15.20 -6.58 29.44
C TYR A 146 -14.09 -6.11 28.50
N LEU A 147 -13.38 -7.04 27.83
CA LEU A 147 -12.33 -6.75 26.87
C LEU A 147 -12.98 -6.31 25.56
N LYS A 148 -13.52 -5.10 25.59
CA LYS A 148 -14.02 -4.42 24.40
C LYS A 148 -12.84 -4.15 23.48
N THR A 149 -12.98 -4.54 22.24
CA THR A 149 -12.25 -3.87 21.17
C THR A 149 -12.55 -2.37 21.26
N LYS A 150 -11.54 -1.52 21.04
CA LYS A 150 -11.82 -0.20 20.45
C LYS A 150 -12.26 -0.42 18.99
N THR A 151 -13.33 -1.19 18.79
CA THR A 151 -14.18 -1.02 17.62
C THR A 151 -15.10 0.12 17.99
N ASN A 152 -15.33 1.01 17.03
CA ASN A 152 -16.22 2.13 17.18
C ASN A 152 -17.54 1.67 17.83
N ASN A 153 -18.13 2.51 18.68
CA ASN A 153 -19.32 2.20 19.49
C ASN A 153 -20.56 1.79 18.66
N HIS A 154 -20.46 1.65 17.34
CA HIS A 154 -21.55 1.44 16.41
C HIS A 154 -21.89 -0.03 16.12
N LEU A 155 -21.02 -1.00 16.49
CA LEU A 155 -21.27 -2.43 16.26
C LEU A 155 -21.83 -3.19 17.49
N GLN A 156 -22.19 -2.50 18.58
CA GLN A 156 -22.66 -3.16 19.81
C GLN A 156 -24.14 -3.53 19.82
N ASN A 157 -24.92 -3.12 18.82
CA ASN A 157 -26.31 -3.52 18.65
C ASN A 157 -26.50 -4.10 17.24
N ASP A 158 -27.22 -5.20 17.11
CA ASP A 158 -27.65 -5.82 15.84
C ASP A 158 -28.62 -4.93 15.00
N GLU A 159 -28.55 -3.61 15.15
CA GLU A 159 -29.20 -2.66 14.25
C GLU A 159 -28.17 -2.25 13.20
N GLU A 160 -28.49 -2.44 11.92
CA GLU A 160 -27.68 -1.93 10.81
C GLU A 160 -27.29 -0.47 11.12
N PHE A 161 -26.01 -0.15 11.16
CA PHE A 161 -25.56 1.23 11.35
C PHE A 161 -25.88 2.00 10.06
N TYR A 162 -26.90 2.86 10.12
CA TYR A 162 -27.25 3.78 9.03
C TYR A 162 -27.40 5.21 9.53
N ILE A 163 -27.00 6.15 8.69
CA ILE A 163 -27.24 7.58 8.91
C ILE A 163 -28.61 7.94 8.35
N ASN A 164 -29.37 8.69 9.13
CA ASN A 164 -30.67 9.23 8.79
C ASN A 164 -30.81 10.67 9.32
N GLU A 165 -31.93 11.33 9.04
CA GLU A 165 -32.16 12.72 9.44
C GLU A 165 -31.98 12.96 10.96
N SER A 166 -32.35 11.99 11.79
CA SER A 166 -32.32 12.14 13.25
C SER A 166 -30.92 12.07 13.86
N ASN A 167 -29.98 11.36 13.23
CA ASN A 167 -28.61 11.17 13.75
C ASN A 167 -27.54 11.90 12.92
N PHE A 168 -27.87 12.41 11.73
CA PHE A 168 -26.92 13.03 10.81
C PHE A 168 -25.99 14.06 11.45
N ASN A 169 -26.54 15.07 12.14
CA ASN A 169 -25.73 16.15 12.71
C ASN A 169 -24.77 15.65 13.79
N THR A 170 -25.24 14.73 14.65
CA THR A 170 -24.40 14.14 15.70
C THR A 170 -23.29 13.30 15.08
N SER A 171 -23.62 12.44 14.12
CA SER A 171 -22.64 11.59 13.44
C SER A 171 -21.62 12.39 12.63
N LEU A 172 -22.03 13.49 11.99
CA LEU A 172 -21.12 14.36 11.26
C LEU A 172 -20.11 15.04 12.21
N VAL A 173 -20.57 15.54 13.37
CA VAL A 173 -19.68 16.15 14.38
C VAL A 173 -18.78 15.12 15.03
N GLU A 174 -19.28 13.92 15.33
CA GLU A 174 -18.46 12.83 15.87
C GLU A 174 -17.37 12.41 14.88
N PHE A 175 -17.73 12.26 13.60
CA PHE A 175 -16.79 11.96 12.54
C PHE A 175 -15.72 13.05 12.36
N ASP A 176 -16.11 14.32 12.39
CA ASP A 176 -15.17 15.45 12.28
C ASP A 176 -14.13 15.45 13.41
N ASN A 177 -14.55 15.09 14.63
CA ASN A 177 -13.65 15.00 15.78
C ASN A 177 -12.78 13.73 15.78
N GLN A 178 -13.31 12.63 15.24
CA GLN A 178 -12.62 11.34 15.22
C GLN A 178 -12.91 10.60 13.90
N PRO A 179 -12.14 10.92 12.83
CA PRO A 179 -12.39 10.34 11.52
C PRO A 179 -12.16 8.84 11.47
N ASP A 180 -13.12 8.11 10.92
CA ASP A 180 -13.01 6.70 10.59
C ASP A 180 -13.70 6.38 9.25
N LEU A 181 -13.21 5.34 8.57
CA LEU A 181 -13.64 5.03 7.20
C LEU A 181 -15.08 4.50 7.11
N GLU A 182 -15.58 3.85 8.16
CA GLU A 182 -16.91 3.27 8.19
C GLU A 182 -17.96 4.37 8.33
N THR A 183 -17.79 5.27 9.30
CA THR A 183 -18.67 6.44 9.46
C THR A 183 -18.63 7.34 8.22
N ALA A 184 -17.45 7.54 7.61
CA ALA A 184 -17.33 8.29 6.37
C ALA A 184 -18.16 7.67 5.22
N PHE A 185 -18.16 6.33 5.11
CA PHE A 185 -18.95 5.62 4.11
C PHE A 185 -20.46 5.87 4.32
N TYR A 186 -20.99 5.65 5.52
CA TYR A 186 -22.43 5.80 5.78
C TYR A 186 -22.89 7.26 5.77
N LEU A 187 -22.09 8.20 6.27
CA LEU A 187 -22.35 9.64 6.10
C LEU A 187 -22.41 10.00 4.62
N GLY A 188 -21.45 9.50 3.84
CA GLY A 188 -21.38 9.71 2.40
C GLY A 188 -22.62 9.23 1.66
N GLN A 189 -23.09 8.01 1.97
CA GLN A 189 -24.31 7.45 1.40
C GLN A 189 -25.54 8.30 1.72
N TYR A 190 -25.68 8.75 2.97
CA TYR A 190 -26.78 9.63 3.36
C TYR A 190 -26.70 10.98 2.64
N LEU A 191 -25.53 11.61 2.61
CA LEU A 191 -25.28 12.88 1.93
C LEU A 191 -25.61 12.79 0.43
N ALA A 192 -25.21 11.70 -0.22
CA ALA A 192 -25.51 11.45 -1.64
C ALA A 192 -27.02 11.39 -1.91
N GLN A 193 -27.79 10.75 -1.03
CA GLN A 193 -29.25 10.66 -1.14
C GLN A 193 -29.97 12.00 -0.97
N GLN A 194 -29.38 12.95 -0.23
CA GLN A 194 -29.98 14.29 -0.07
C GLN A 194 -29.82 15.17 -1.33
N GLY A 195 -28.84 14.86 -2.18
CA GLY A 195 -28.56 15.57 -3.42
C GLY A 195 -27.77 16.87 -3.26
N SER A 196 -27.26 17.39 -4.36
CA SER A 196 -26.28 18.49 -4.39
C SER A 196 -26.75 19.79 -3.76
N LYS A 197 -28.05 20.12 -3.88
CA LYS A 197 -28.62 21.34 -3.28
C LYS A 197 -28.47 21.34 -1.76
N PHE A 198 -28.70 20.22 -1.10
CA PHE A 198 -28.55 20.09 0.34
C PHE A 198 -27.09 20.27 0.75
N ILE A 199 -26.18 19.60 0.03
CA ILE A 199 -24.73 19.70 0.29
C ILE A 199 -24.24 21.13 0.11
N LYS A 200 -24.65 21.80 -0.96
CA LYS A 200 -24.32 23.20 -1.20
C LYS A 200 -24.81 24.10 -0.06
N GLN A 201 -26.02 23.87 0.45
CA GLN A 201 -26.53 24.62 1.59
C GLN A 201 -25.68 24.42 2.84
N LEU A 202 -25.22 23.18 3.11
CA LEU A 202 -24.31 22.91 4.23
C LEU A 202 -22.97 23.65 4.09
N LEU A 203 -22.38 23.62 2.89
CA LEU A 203 -21.09 24.27 2.60
C LEU A 203 -21.18 25.81 2.54
N MET A 204 -22.37 26.37 2.39
CA MET A 204 -22.59 27.82 2.39
C MET A 204 -23.14 28.35 3.72
N ASP A 205 -23.48 27.47 4.67
CA ASP A 205 -23.93 27.90 6.00
C ASP A 205 -22.74 28.39 6.81
N GLU A 206 -22.78 29.66 7.23
CA GLU A 206 -21.74 30.29 8.07
C GLU A 206 -21.50 29.56 9.40
N LYS A 207 -22.45 28.71 9.84
CA LYS A 207 -22.30 27.88 11.03
C LYS A 207 -21.53 26.60 10.80
N THR A 208 -21.37 26.17 9.55
CA THR A 208 -20.57 25.00 9.22
C THR A 208 -19.09 25.41 9.19
N SER A 209 -18.26 24.72 9.97
CA SER A 209 -16.83 25.01 10.02
C SER A 209 -16.12 24.47 8.77
N ASP A 210 -14.95 25.03 8.45
CA ASP A 210 -14.10 24.52 7.35
C ASP A 210 -13.69 23.03 7.57
N SER A 211 -13.54 22.60 8.83
CA SER A 211 -13.30 21.19 9.16
C SER A 211 -14.49 20.32 8.73
N LEU A 212 -15.71 20.77 9.07
CA LEU A 212 -16.93 20.08 8.67
C LEU A 212 -17.10 20.07 7.15
N HIS A 213 -16.71 21.12 6.42
CA HIS A 213 -16.70 21.10 4.95
C HIS A 213 -15.80 19.99 4.42
N SER A 214 -14.58 19.88 4.96
CA SER A 214 -13.65 18.81 4.62
C SER A 214 -14.24 17.43 4.92
N SER A 215 -14.90 17.28 6.07
CA SER A 215 -15.53 16.03 6.50
C SER A 215 -16.71 15.63 5.59
N ILE A 216 -17.53 16.59 5.16
CA ILE A 216 -18.63 16.37 4.21
C ILE A 216 -18.11 15.88 2.86
N ILE A 217 -17.10 16.57 2.30
CA ILE A 217 -16.55 16.23 0.99
C ILE A 217 -15.82 14.88 1.02
N PHE A 218 -15.07 14.61 2.09
CA PHE A 218 -14.43 13.32 2.28
C PHE A 218 -15.45 12.18 2.46
N ALA A 219 -16.56 12.40 3.18
CA ALA A 219 -17.62 11.41 3.28
C ALA A 219 -18.23 11.09 1.90
N LEU A 220 -18.49 12.10 1.07
CA LEU A 220 -18.95 11.91 -0.32
C LEU A 220 -17.97 11.06 -1.14
N GLU A 221 -16.65 11.33 -1.05
CA GLU A 221 -15.61 10.50 -1.69
C GLU A 221 -15.71 9.04 -1.25
N ARG A 222 -15.89 8.81 0.06
CA ARG A 222 -15.90 7.46 0.65
C ARG A 222 -17.19 6.70 0.41
N SER A 223 -18.29 7.36 0.04
CA SER A 223 -19.57 6.72 -0.24
C SER A 223 -19.49 5.67 -1.36
N LYS A 224 -18.58 5.87 -2.32
CA LYS A 224 -18.50 5.08 -3.57
C LYS A 224 -19.83 5.02 -4.35
N SER A 225 -20.72 6.00 -4.14
CA SER A 225 -21.96 6.12 -4.91
C SER A 225 -21.77 6.93 -6.18
N VAL A 226 -22.51 6.56 -7.23
CA VAL A 226 -22.55 7.30 -8.49
C VAL A 226 -23.10 8.72 -8.25
N GLU A 227 -24.12 8.84 -7.40
CA GLU A 227 -24.71 10.11 -7.01
C GLU A 227 -23.70 11.04 -6.35
N ALA A 228 -22.81 10.54 -5.48
CA ALA A 228 -21.76 11.35 -4.90
C ALA A 228 -20.72 11.82 -5.92
N GLU A 229 -20.40 11.03 -6.95
CA GLU A 229 -19.52 11.49 -8.05
C GLU A 229 -20.14 12.70 -8.76
N TYR A 230 -21.44 12.65 -9.07
CA TYR A 230 -22.15 13.77 -9.68
C TYR A 230 -22.17 15.00 -8.76
N ILE A 231 -22.41 14.82 -7.47
CA ILE A 231 -22.38 15.92 -6.51
C ILE A 231 -20.98 16.54 -6.46
N LEU A 232 -19.93 15.73 -6.31
CA LEU A 232 -18.54 16.22 -6.30
C LEU A 232 -18.18 16.94 -7.60
N ALA A 233 -18.68 16.47 -8.74
CA ALA A 233 -18.51 17.15 -10.02
C ALA A 233 -19.16 18.53 -10.04
N GLU A 234 -20.41 18.64 -9.57
CA GLU A 234 -21.11 19.91 -9.47
C GLU A 234 -20.41 20.87 -8.51
N LEU A 235 -19.97 20.40 -7.34
CA LEU A 235 -19.24 21.21 -6.37
C LEU A 235 -17.90 21.74 -6.95
N ALA A 236 -17.19 20.92 -7.71
CA ALA A 236 -15.92 21.32 -8.34
C ALA A 236 -16.10 22.48 -9.35
N GLN A 237 -17.24 22.52 -10.05
CA GLN A 237 -17.55 23.54 -11.07
C GLN A 237 -18.29 24.76 -10.49
N ASP A 238 -18.73 24.74 -9.23
CA ASP A 238 -19.56 25.79 -8.66
C ASP A 238 -18.73 26.99 -8.16
N HIS A 239 -18.65 28.04 -8.98
CA HIS A 239 -17.95 29.29 -8.65
C HIS A 239 -18.55 30.08 -7.47
N SER A 240 -19.72 29.70 -6.94
CA SER A 240 -20.26 30.33 -5.73
C SER A 240 -19.73 29.72 -4.42
N LEU A 241 -19.06 28.57 -4.50
CA LEU A 241 -18.40 27.94 -3.36
C LEU A 241 -17.02 28.54 -3.12
N ALA A 242 -16.53 28.38 -1.88
CA ALA A 242 -15.16 28.72 -1.56
C ALA A 242 -14.17 27.88 -2.40
N GLU A 243 -13.07 28.49 -2.80
CA GLU A 243 -12.03 27.84 -3.61
C GLU A 243 -11.52 26.55 -2.98
N ASN A 244 -11.34 26.53 -1.66
CA ASN A 244 -10.90 25.34 -0.92
C ASN A 244 -11.88 24.17 -1.06
N ASP A 245 -13.18 24.42 -1.06
CA ASP A 245 -14.19 23.38 -1.18
C ASP A 245 -14.24 22.83 -2.61
N ARG A 246 -14.07 23.70 -3.61
CA ARG A 246 -13.90 23.28 -5.01
C ARG A 246 -12.65 22.41 -5.17
N LEU A 247 -11.52 22.81 -4.60
CA LEU A 247 -10.26 22.05 -4.64
C LEU A 247 -10.42 20.68 -3.97
N ARG A 248 -11.07 20.61 -2.81
CA ARG A 248 -11.39 19.34 -2.12
C ARG A 248 -12.25 18.45 -3.02
N ALA A 249 -13.28 19.01 -3.66
CA ALA A 249 -14.15 18.24 -4.57
C ALA A 249 -13.37 17.69 -5.78
N ILE A 250 -12.47 18.48 -6.38
CA ILE A 250 -11.57 18.05 -7.48
C ILE A 250 -10.63 16.93 -7.05
N MET A 251 -10.09 17.00 -5.83
CA MET A 251 -9.23 15.94 -5.31
C MET A 251 -10.03 14.66 -5.05
N SER A 252 -11.23 14.81 -4.48
CA SER A 252 -12.09 13.69 -4.09
C SER A 252 -12.69 12.96 -5.27
N ILE A 253 -13.09 13.67 -6.33
CA ILE A 253 -13.67 13.04 -7.52
C ILE A 253 -12.66 12.08 -8.18
N SER A 254 -11.35 12.29 -8.06
CA SER A 254 -10.36 11.35 -8.63
C SER A 254 -10.03 10.13 -7.76
N LYS A 255 -10.62 10.05 -6.55
CA LYS A 255 -10.28 9.08 -5.51
C LYS A 255 -11.41 8.09 -5.19
N MET A 256 -12.44 8.04 -6.03
CA MET A 256 -13.61 7.18 -5.82
C MET A 256 -13.42 5.77 -6.40
N GLY A 257 -12.29 5.50 -7.07
CA GLY A 257 -11.92 4.17 -7.56
C GLY A 257 -12.82 3.71 -8.72
N GLU A 258 -13.35 2.50 -8.61
CA GLU A 258 -14.22 1.90 -9.65
C GLU A 258 -15.54 2.64 -9.87
N THR A 259 -16.00 3.42 -8.89
CA THR A 259 -17.21 4.25 -9.05
C THR A 259 -17.02 5.30 -10.14
N ASN A 260 -15.77 5.74 -10.36
CA ASN A 260 -15.50 6.84 -11.28
C ASN A 260 -15.89 6.52 -12.72
N SER A 261 -16.70 7.41 -13.29
CA SER A 261 -17.17 7.34 -14.67
C SER A 261 -16.50 8.38 -15.57
N SER A 262 -16.88 8.37 -16.85
CA SER A 262 -16.50 9.44 -17.79
C SER A 262 -16.95 10.83 -17.32
N ASN A 263 -17.95 10.94 -16.43
CA ASN A 263 -18.37 12.23 -15.87
C ASN A 263 -17.26 12.88 -15.04
N ALA A 264 -16.58 12.13 -14.18
CA ALA A 264 -15.41 12.61 -13.44
C ALA A 264 -14.33 13.16 -14.39
N LEU A 265 -14.02 12.40 -15.45
CA LEU A 265 -13.01 12.80 -16.42
C LEU A 265 -13.39 14.06 -17.19
N LEU A 266 -14.64 14.14 -17.69
CA LEU A 266 -15.16 15.32 -18.38
C LEU A 266 -15.17 16.56 -17.48
N THR A 267 -15.51 16.37 -16.21
CA THR A 267 -15.49 17.45 -15.21
C THR A 267 -14.07 17.98 -15.03
N LEU A 268 -13.09 17.12 -14.80
CA LEU A 268 -11.69 17.53 -14.67
C LEU A 268 -11.17 18.20 -15.94
N GLN A 269 -11.52 17.69 -17.13
CA GLN A 269 -11.16 18.32 -18.40
C GLN A 269 -11.72 19.72 -18.54
N SER A 270 -12.98 19.94 -18.17
CA SER A 270 -13.62 21.27 -18.25
C SER A 270 -12.89 22.30 -17.38
N LEU A 271 -12.36 21.87 -16.23
CA LEU A 271 -11.64 22.71 -15.28
C LEU A 271 -10.21 23.06 -15.71
N LEU A 272 -9.66 22.42 -16.75
CA LEU A 272 -8.35 22.76 -17.29
C LEU A 272 -8.29 24.18 -17.86
N ASN A 273 -9.44 24.77 -18.19
CA ASN A 273 -9.57 26.14 -18.69
C ASN A 273 -10.15 27.12 -17.64
N ASP A 274 -10.19 26.72 -16.36
CA ASP A 274 -10.66 27.60 -15.28
C ASP A 274 -9.74 28.83 -15.16
N GLU A 275 -10.34 30.00 -14.91
CA GLU A 275 -9.60 31.26 -14.73
C GLU A 275 -8.65 31.19 -13.51
N ASN A 276 -8.99 30.34 -12.54
CA ASN A 276 -8.15 30.06 -11.40
C ASN A 276 -7.11 28.99 -11.73
N ILE A 277 -5.85 29.43 -11.83
CA ILE A 277 -4.74 28.54 -12.18
C ILE A 277 -4.54 27.39 -11.18
N LEU A 278 -4.87 27.58 -9.90
CA LEU A 278 -4.76 26.53 -8.90
C LEU A 278 -5.80 25.42 -9.13
N ILE A 279 -7.02 25.79 -9.53
CA ILE A 279 -8.08 24.85 -9.92
C ILE A 279 -7.66 24.08 -11.18
N ALA A 280 -7.21 24.79 -12.22
CA ALA A 280 -6.78 24.16 -13.47
C ALA A 280 -5.61 23.18 -13.27
N ASN A 281 -4.60 23.59 -12.49
CA ASN A 281 -3.45 22.75 -12.17
C ASN A 281 -3.85 21.54 -11.31
N THR A 282 -4.74 21.73 -10.34
CA THR A 282 -5.25 20.63 -9.50
C THR A 282 -6.06 19.65 -10.35
N ALA A 283 -6.89 20.13 -11.28
CA ALA A 283 -7.61 19.28 -12.21
C ALA A 283 -6.66 18.44 -13.08
N MET A 284 -5.62 19.06 -13.66
CA MET A 284 -4.59 18.36 -14.44
C MET A 284 -3.93 17.23 -13.65
N LEU A 285 -3.52 17.48 -12.40
CA LEU A 285 -2.91 16.46 -11.55
C LEU A 285 -3.86 15.28 -11.27
N ASN A 286 -5.14 15.59 -11.04
CA ASN A 286 -6.17 14.61 -10.71
C ASN A 286 -6.65 13.82 -11.94
N ILE A 287 -6.49 14.33 -13.17
CA ILE A 287 -6.68 13.55 -14.41
C ILE A 287 -5.70 12.36 -14.43
N GLY A 288 -4.43 12.58 -14.08
CA GLY A 288 -3.45 11.51 -13.98
C GLY A 288 -3.78 10.47 -12.90
N ILE A 289 -4.24 10.92 -11.73
CA ILE A 289 -4.67 10.04 -10.64
C ILE A 289 -5.88 9.19 -11.06
N LEU A 290 -6.88 9.83 -11.67
CA LEU A 290 -8.09 9.17 -12.16
C LEU A 290 -7.74 8.04 -13.15
N GLY A 291 -6.86 8.30 -14.11
CA GLY A 291 -6.45 7.28 -15.08
C GLY A 291 -5.71 6.09 -14.47
N THR A 292 -5.05 6.26 -13.31
CA THR A 292 -4.45 5.15 -12.56
C THR A 292 -5.47 4.35 -11.77
N GLN A 293 -6.49 5.01 -11.21
CA GLN A 293 -7.47 4.37 -10.35
C GLN A 293 -8.63 3.72 -11.12
N THR A 294 -8.80 4.10 -12.40
CA THR A 294 -9.92 3.67 -13.22
C THR A 294 -9.40 3.18 -14.58
N GLU A 295 -9.09 1.89 -14.68
CA GLU A 295 -8.44 1.27 -15.84
C GLU A 295 -9.17 1.57 -17.17
N GLN A 296 -10.51 1.54 -17.15
CA GLN A 296 -11.36 1.83 -18.32
C GLN A 296 -11.19 3.25 -18.89
N LEU A 297 -10.71 4.22 -18.09
CA LEU A 297 -10.46 5.59 -18.52
C LEU A 297 -9.02 5.83 -18.97
N GLY A 298 -8.13 4.82 -18.84
CA GLY A 298 -6.70 4.96 -19.07
C GLY A 298 -6.36 5.48 -20.47
N GLU A 299 -6.97 4.93 -21.52
CA GLU A 299 -6.70 5.37 -22.91
C GLU A 299 -7.14 6.82 -23.17
N GLU A 300 -8.30 7.23 -22.65
CA GLU A 300 -8.79 8.60 -22.78
C GLU A 300 -7.85 9.58 -22.05
N VAL A 301 -7.43 9.22 -20.83
CA VAL A 301 -6.48 10.01 -20.04
C VAL A 301 -5.14 10.15 -20.77
N ILE A 302 -4.63 9.07 -21.37
CA ILE A 302 -3.38 9.09 -22.17
C ILE A 302 -3.50 10.10 -23.32
N ASN A 303 -4.61 10.07 -24.06
CA ASN A 303 -4.83 10.99 -25.18
C ASN A 303 -4.89 12.46 -24.72
N ILE A 304 -5.54 12.74 -23.59
CA ILE A 304 -5.63 14.08 -23.01
C ILE A 304 -4.23 14.59 -22.61
N LEU A 305 -3.46 13.76 -21.90
CA LEU A 305 -2.13 14.15 -21.43
C LEU A 305 -1.14 14.31 -22.59
N LYS A 306 -1.23 13.47 -23.62
CA LYS A 306 -0.47 13.62 -24.85
C LYS A 306 -0.77 14.95 -25.55
N HIS A 307 -2.05 15.26 -25.76
CA HIS A 307 -2.46 16.53 -26.36
C HIS A 307 -2.00 17.73 -25.50
N ALA A 308 -2.07 17.63 -24.17
CA ALA A 308 -1.56 18.67 -23.28
C ALA A 308 -0.04 18.87 -23.42
N LEU A 309 0.74 17.78 -23.54
CA LEU A 309 2.19 17.86 -23.80
C LEU A 309 2.52 18.56 -25.11
N GLU A 310 1.63 18.56 -26.10
CA GLU A 310 1.84 19.26 -27.36
C GLU A 310 1.44 20.75 -27.27
N ASN A 311 0.38 21.06 -26.50
CA ASN A 311 -0.32 22.35 -26.64
C ASN A 311 -0.19 23.33 -25.47
N THR A 312 0.20 22.88 -24.27
CA THR A 312 0.39 23.81 -23.12
C THR A 312 1.73 24.57 -23.20
N GLN A 313 1.85 25.73 -22.55
CA GLN A 313 3.17 26.39 -22.42
C GLN A 313 3.96 25.83 -21.23
N ASP A 314 3.29 25.64 -20.09
CA ASP A 314 3.87 24.99 -18.92
C ASP A 314 3.63 23.47 -18.99
N LYS A 315 4.72 22.71 -18.96
CA LYS A 315 4.73 21.24 -19.10
C LYS A 315 4.83 20.55 -17.77
N TYR A 316 5.13 21.27 -16.70
CA TYR A 316 5.36 20.69 -15.38
C TYR A 316 4.14 19.93 -14.87
N PHE A 317 2.96 20.53 -14.91
CA PHE A 317 1.73 19.87 -14.42
C PHE A 317 1.30 18.70 -15.29
N THR A 318 1.47 18.78 -16.61
CA THR A 318 1.21 17.66 -17.51
C THR A 318 2.16 16.50 -17.26
N LEU A 319 3.47 16.75 -17.12
CA LEU A 319 4.45 15.72 -16.74
C LEU A 319 4.14 15.13 -15.36
N SER A 320 3.67 15.95 -14.42
CA SER A 320 3.27 15.48 -13.08
C SER A 320 2.04 14.57 -13.14
N ALA A 321 1.06 14.89 -13.98
CA ALA A 321 -0.09 14.04 -14.25
C ALA A 321 0.31 12.71 -14.92
N ILE A 322 1.24 12.73 -15.88
CA ILE A 322 1.78 11.51 -16.50
C ILE A 322 2.53 10.66 -15.46
N TYR A 323 3.29 11.29 -14.57
CA TYR A 323 3.94 10.58 -13.47
C TYR A 323 2.93 9.92 -12.54
N ASN A 324 1.82 10.60 -12.23
CA ASN A 324 0.72 10.05 -11.44
C ASN A 324 0.01 8.89 -12.16
N LEU A 325 -0.14 8.96 -13.49
CA LEU A 325 -0.81 7.96 -14.33
C LEU A 325 -0.12 6.58 -14.29
N LYS A 326 1.18 6.54 -14.00
CA LYS A 326 1.97 5.29 -13.91
C LYS A 326 1.94 4.41 -15.17
N THR A 327 1.76 5.02 -16.36
CA THR A 327 1.82 4.32 -17.64
C THR A 327 3.19 4.47 -18.32
N ASP A 328 3.61 3.43 -19.03
CA ASP A 328 4.78 3.48 -19.91
C ASP A 328 4.43 3.93 -21.34
N GLN A 329 3.14 4.03 -21.69
CA GLN A 329 2.71 4.35 -23.05
C GLN A 329 3.11 5.77 -23.52
N LEU A 330 3.38 6.69 -22.59
CA LEU A 330 3.81 8.06 -22.86
C LEU A 330 5.34 8.24 -22.77
N THR A 331 6.11 7.15 -22.69
CA THR A 331 7.58 7.19 -22.56
C THR A 331 8.21 7.99 -23.70
N ASP A 332 7.78 7.74 -24.94
CA ASP A 332 8.33 8.42 -26.12
C ASP A 332 7.99 9.92 -26.12
N ASP A 333 6.75 10.26 -25.77
CA ASP A 333 6.27 11.64 -25.67
C ASP A 333 7.03 12.42 -24.56
N VAL A 334 7.37 11.75 -23.46
CA VAL A 334 8.14 12.33 -22.34
C VAL A 334 9.64 12.44 -22.65
N SER A 335 10.14 11.64 -23.60
CA SER A 335 11.56 11.46 -23.87
C SER A 335 12.30 12.77 -24.24
N ALA A 336 11.62 13.74 -24.85
CA ALA A 336 12.21 15.04 -25.18
C ALA A 336 12.49 15.91 -23.94
N TYR A 337 11.70 15.75 -22.87
CA TYR A 337 11.73 16.60 -21.69
C TYR A 337 12.93 16.36 -20.78
N ILE A 338 13.66 15.25 -20.97
CA ILE A 338 14.94 15.05 -20.28
C ILE A 338 15.99 16.10 -20.68
N ASN A 339 15.81 16.78 -21.82
CA ASN A 339 16.65 17.87 -22.30
C ASN A 339 16.01 19.26 -22.13
N SER A 340 14.91 19.37 -21.38
CA SER A 340 14.25 20.65 -21.16
C SER A 340 15.20 21.66 -20.51
N ALA A 341 15.05 22.95 -20.83
CA ALA A 341 15.75 24.03 -20.15
C ALA A 341 15.37 24.10 -18.65
N HIS A 342 14.18 23.63 -18.27
CA HIS A 342 13.65 23.69 -16.92
C HIS A 342 14.03 22.44 -16.09
N PRO A 343 14.76 22.59 -14.97
CA PRO A 343 15.18 21.45 -14.14
C PRO A 343 14.03 20.61 -13.60
N GLU A 344 12.89 21.23 -13.26
CA GLU A 344 11.72 20.51 -12.72
C GLU A 344 11.07 19.58 -13.77
N GLU A 345 11.03 19.98 -15.03
CA GLU A 345 10.60 19.12 -16.13
C GLU A 345 11.56 17.95 -16.33
N ARG A 346 12.88 18.21 -16.30
CA ARG A 346 13.89 17.14 -16.40
C ARG A 346 13.77 16.13 -15.26
N LYS A 347 13.50 16.58 -14.03
CA LYS A 347 13.28 15.70 -12.86
C LYS A 347 12.08 14.79 -13.07
N LEU A 348 10.95 15.34 -13.53
CA LEU A 348 9.75 14.54 -13.79
C LEU A 348 9.96 13.57 -14.95
N ALA A 349 10.56 14.03 -16.05
CA ALA A 349 10.91 13.18 -17.17
C ALA A 349 11.81 12.01 -16.72
N ALA A 350 12.83 12.28 -15.91
CA ALA A 350 13.70 11.25 -15.36
C ALA A 350 12.93 10.19 -14.56
N LYS A 351 12.03 10.62 -13.67
CA LYS A 351 11.20 9.72 -12.86
C LYS A 351 10.26 8.85 -13.70
N ILE A 352 9.68 9.41 -14.76
CA ILE A 352 8.79 8.69 -15.67
C ILE A 352 9.59 7.67 -16.48
N LEU A 353 10.65 8.13 -17.15
CA LEU A 353 11.49 7.31 -18.03
C LEU A 353 12.17 6.16 -17.27
N ALA A 354 12.52 6.35 -15.99
CA ALA A 354 13.19 5.31 -15.20
C ALA A 354 12.34 4.08 -14.93
N ARG A 355 11.01 4.14 -15.10
CA ARG A 355 10.11 2.98 -14.98
C ARG A 355 10.26 2.01 -16.15
N ASN A 356 10.64 2.53 -17.32
CA ASN A 356 10.74 1.78 -18.56
C ASN A 356 12.21 1.43 -18.87
N THR A 357 12.57 0.15 -18.76
CA THR A 357 13.95 -0.37 -18.92
C THR A 357 14.65 0.12 -20.21
N PRO A 358 14.02 0.10 -21.39
CA PRO A 358 14.56 0.74 -22.61
C PRO A 358 15.08 2.17 -22.47
N SER A 359 14.53 2.98 -21.55
CA SER A 359 14.93 4.38 -21.36
C SER A 359 16.16 4.56 -20.47
N VAL A 360 16.65 3.50 -19.83
CA VAL A 360 17.84 3.54 -18.95
C VAL A 360 19.04 4.13 -19.67
N THR A 361 19.31 3.72 -20.91
CA THR A 361 20.46 4.21 -21.68
C THR A 361 20.44 5.73 -21.80
N LYS A 362 19.26 6.29 -22.11
CA LYS A 362 19.08 7.74 -22.26
C LYS A 362 19.29 8.49 -20.93
N LEU A 363 18.85 7.90 -19.81
CA LEU A 363 19.07 8.49 -18.49
C LEU A 363 20.55 8.47 -18.09
N ILE A 364 21.29 7.41 -18.40
CA ILE A 364 22.73 7.35 -18.17
C ILE A 364 23.49 8.34 -19.06
N GLU A 365 23.09 8.48 -20.33
CA GLU A 365 23.63 9.50 -21.22
C GLU A 365 23.36 10.90 -20.67
N GLN A 366 22.16 11.16 -20.14
CA GLN A 366 21.85 12.44 -19.51
C GLN A 366 22.75 12.74 -18.30
N LEU A 367 23.05 11.74 -17.46
CA LEU A 367 23.98 11.89 -16.33
C LEU A 367 25.39 12.35 -16.76
N SER A 368 25.77 12.13 -18.02
CA SER A 368 27.07 12.56 -18.54
C SER A 368 27.17 14.08 -18.73
N ILE A 369 26.04 14.73 -19.03
CA ILE A 369 25.97 16.15 -19.38
C ILE A 369 25.20 17.01 -18.37
N GLU A 370 24.41 16.41 -17.48
CA GLU A 370 23.63 17.14 -16.47
C GLU A 370 24.54 17.87 -15.47
N LYS A 371 24.14 19.09 -15.11
CA LYS A 371 24.90 19.96 -14.19
C LYS A 371 24.10 20.36 -12.95
N ASN A 372 22.78 20.18 -12.98
CA ASN A 372 21.94 20.49 -11.84
C ASN A 372 21.99 19.35 -10.81
N PRO A 373 22.49 19.59 -9.59
CA PRO A 373 22.64 18.54 -8.57
C PRO A 373 21.34 17.82 -8.22
N THR A 374 20.22 18.54 -8.18
CA THR A 374 18.90 17.97 -7.86
C THR A 374 18.40 17.06 -8.98
N VAL A 375 18.67 17.40 -10.24
CA VAL A 375 18.34 16.56 -11.39
C VAL A 375 19.21 15.29 -11.38
N ILE A 376 20.52 15.43 -11.13
CA ILE A 376 21.44 14.27 -11.01
C ILE A 376 20.93 13.31 -9.94
N ASN A 377 20.67 13.81 -8.73
CA ASN A 377 20.15 13.00 -7.63
C ASN A 377 18.84 12.30 -8.00
N THR A 378 17.93 13.01 -8.66
CA THR A 378 16.64 12.44 -9.10
C THR A 378 16.84 11.32 -10.13
N ILE A 379 17.71 11.51 -11.12
CA ILE A 379 18.01 10.47 -12.13
C ILE A 379 18.62 9.25 -11.45
N THR A 380 19.63 9.43 -10.58
CA THR A 380 20.29 8.32 -9.90
C THR A 380 19.33 7.56 -8.97
N GLU A 381 18.50 8.26 -8.18
CA GLU A 381 17.52 7.63 -7.29
C GLU A 381 16.46 6.84 -8.09
N SER A 382 15.97 7.42 -9.19
CA SER A 382 14.96 6.77 -10.03
C SER A 382 15.52 5.51 -10.70
N LEU A 383 16.77 5.55 -11.16
CA LEU A 383 17.47 4.38 -11.70
C LEU A 383 17.73 3.31 -10.64
N ILE A 384 18.07 3.70 -9.40
CA ILE A 384 18.26 2.75 -8.30
C ILE A 384 16.96 2.03 -7.92
N GLN A 385 15.82 2.73 -8.01
CA GLN A 385 14.50 2.18 -7.74
C GLN A 385 14.02 1.21 -8.83
N ASN A 386 14.55 1.31 -10.05
CA ASN A 386 14.27 0.34 -11.10
C ASN A 386 14.88 -1.03 -10.71
N GLN A 387 14.04 -2.06 -10.59
CA GLN A 387 14.46 -3.39 -10.12
C GLN A 387 15.31 -4.15 -11.15
N GLU A 388 15.21 -3.81 -12.42
CA GLU A 388 15.88 -4.49 -13.53
C GLU A 388 17.14 -3.77 -14.00
N ILE A 389 17.53 -2.68 -13.33
CA ILE A 389 18.66 -1.86 -13.74
C ILE A 389 19.96 -2.67 -13.82
N LYS A 390 20.58 -2.67 -15.00
CA LYS A 390 21.91 -3.22 -15.25
C LYS A 390 22.68 -2.31 -16.18
N LEU A 391 23.83 -1.83 -15.71
CA LEU A 391 24.75 -1.04 -16.53
C LEU A 391 25.57 -1.95 -17.44
N THR A 392 25.68 -1.57 -18.70
CA THR A 392 26.73 -2.09 -19.58
C THR A 392 28.11 -1.65 -19.08
N GLN A 393 29.18 -2.31 -19.53
CA GLN A 393 30.55 -1.92 -19.15
C GLN A 393 30.85 -0.45 -19.49
N ALA A 394 30.39 0.04 -20.65
CA ALA A 394 30.58 1.43 -21.07
C ALA A 394 29.87 2.40 -20.11
N GLN A 395 28.63 2.09 -19.72
CA GLN A 395 27.87 2.90 -18.76
C GLN A 395 28.48 2.85 -17.36
N ALA A 396 28.96 1.68 -16.92
CA ALA A 396 29.66 1.54 -15.65
C ALA A 396 30.93 2.42 -15.61
N ASN A 397 31.73 2.42 -16.68
CA ASN A 397 32.91 3.27 -16.78
C ASN A 397 32.57 4.76 -16.75
N LEU A 398 31.51 5.17 -17.44
CA LEU A 398 31.01 6.55 -17.37
C LEU A 398 30.64 6.95 -15.94
N VAL A 399 29.94 6.09 -15.21
CA VAL A 399 29.60 6.35 -13.80
C VAL A 399 30.86 6.39 -12.92
N LYS A 400 31.85 5.51 -13.14
CA LYS A 400 33.15 5.56 -12.44
C LYS A 400 33.85 6.92 -12.66
N GLU A 401 33.88 7.40 -13.90
CA GLU A 401 34.48 8.71 -14.22
C GLU A 401 33.78 9.84 -13.47
N LYS A 402 32.45 9.82 -13.37
CA LYS A 402 31.68 10.80 -12.59
C LYS A 402 31.98 10.73 -11.09
N ILE A 403 32.11 9.53 -10.53
CA ILE A 403 32.51 9.34 -9.12
C ILE A 403 33.90 9.94 -8.85
N LEU A 404 34.82 9.87 -9.81
CA LEU A 404 36.18 10.42 -9.66
C LEU A 404 36.24 11.94 -9.89
N GLN A 405 35.35 12.48 -10.72
CA GLN A 405 35.25 13.93 -10.97
C GLN A 405 34.60 14.66 -9.79
N GLU A 406 33.60 14.04 -9.18
CA GLU A 406 32.92 14.55 -8.00
C GLU A 406 33.63 14.09 -6.73
N SER A 407 33.61 14.88 -5.65
CA SER A 407 34.06 14.35 -4.36
C SER A 407 33.09 13.24 -3.93
N VAL A 408 33.58 12.05 -3.59
CA VAL A 408 32.74 10.93 -3.14
C VAL A 408 31.91 11.29 -1.90
N ASN A 409 32.41 12.19 -1.06
CA ASN A 409 31.69 12.70 0.11
C ASN A 409 30.62 13.75 -0.22
N SER A 410 30.58 14.25 -1.45
CA SER A 410 29.50 15.12 -1.90
C SER A 410 28.22 14.31 -2.13
N ILE A 411 27.07 14.97 -2.02
CA ILE A 411 25.76 14.37 -2.32
C ILE A 411 25.75 13.76 -3.73
N ILE A 412 26.39 14.43 -4.69
CA ILE A 412 26.44 14.01 -6.09
C ILE A 412 27.34 12.77 -6.25
N GLY A 413 28.56 12.81 -5.71
CA GLY A 413 29.49 11.68 -5.75
C GLY A 413 28.92 10.43 -5.08
N LEU A 414 28.26 10.59 -3.92
CA LEU A 414 27.58 9.50 -3.23
C LEU A 414 26.40 8.93 -4.04
N SER A 415 25.67 9.77 -4.78
CA SER A 415 24.58 9.35 -5.65
C SER A 415 25.06 8.47 -6.80
N TYR A 416 26.16 8.86 -7.46
CA TYR A 416 26.79 8.03 -8.48
C TYR A 416 27.35 6.72 -7.91
N LEU A 417 27.97 6.76 -6.73
CA LEU A 417 28.48 5.58 -6.05
C LEU A 417 27.36 4.57 -5.75
N LYS A 418 26.23 5.03 -5.20
CA LYS A 418 25.06 4.17 -4.94
C LYS A 418 24.50 3.56 -6.21
N LEU A 419 24.39 4.34 -7.29
CA LEU A 419 23.95 3.84 -8.60
C LEU A 419 24.89 2.75 -9.11
N PHE A 420 26.21 3.01 -9.07
CA PHE A 420 27.22 2.04 -9.50
C PHE A 420 27.10 0.73 -8.74
N MET A 421 27.04 0.80 -7.40
CA MET A 421 26.92 -0.37 -6.54
C MET A 421 25.63 -1.16 -6.76
N LYS A 422 24.50 -0.47 -7.04
CA LYS A 422 23.21 -1.12 -7.29
C LYS A 422 23.16 -1.81 -8.66
N ALA A 423 23.74 -1.18 -9.68
CA ALA A 423 23.44 -1.47 -11.08
C ALA A 423 24.59 -2.17 -11.85
N THR A 424 25.75 -2.38 -11.23
CA THR A 424 26.86 -3.09 -11.87
C THR A 424 26.92 -4.56 -11.45
N ALA A 425 27.37 -5.41 -12.38
CA ALA A 425 27.66 -6.79 -12.05
C ALA A 425 28.91 -6.89 -11.16
N TYR A 426 28.90 -7.86 -10.25
CA TYR A 426 30.07 -8.20 -9.47
C TYR A 426 31.16 -8.81 -10.37
N ASN A 427 32.29 -8.11 -10.49
CA ASN A 427 33.48 -8.59 -11.17
C ASN A 427 34.74 -7.95 -10.55
N GLU A 428 35.91 -8.56 -10.80
CA GLU A 428 37.17 -8.13 -10.19
C GLU A 428 37.50 -6.66 -10.44
N GLU A 429 37.18 -6.13 -11.64
CA GLU A 429 37.46 -4.74 -12.01
C GLU A 429 36.61 -3.75 -11.20
N ASN A 430 35.32 -4.04 -11.04
CA ASN A 430 34.38 -3.20 -10.29
C ASN A 430 34.67 -3.24 -8.79
N VAL A 431 34.99 -4.41 -8.25
CA VAL A 431 35.40 -4.57 -6.85
C VAL A 431 36.69 -3.80 -6.58
N SER A 432 37.71 -3.97 -7.43
CA SER A 432 38.99 -3.25 -7.31
C SER A 432 38.82 -1.73 -7.34
N PHE A 433 37.86 -1.22 -8.13
CA PHE A 433 37.53 0.20 -8.14
C PHE A 433 36.94 0.66 -6.80
N ILE A 434 35.96 -0.07 -6.27
CA ILE A 434 35.30 0.25 -4.99
C ILE A 434 36.29 0.15 -3.81
N GLU A 435 37.15 -0.86 -3.78
CA GLU A 435 38.20 -1.00 -2.77
C GLU A 435 39.20 0.17 -2.80
N ARG A 436 39.56 0.63 -4.00
CA ARG A 436 40.41 1.82 -4.15
C ARG A 436 39.76 3.06 -3.56
N LEU A 437 38.46 3.26 -3.78
CA LEU A 437 37.74 4.36 -3.14
C LEU A 437 37.78 4.23 -1.62
N LYS A 438 37.50 3.05 -1.05
CA LYS A 438 37.54 2.78 0.41
C LYS A 438 38.88 3.16 1.06
N SER A 439 39.99 3.03 0.32
CA SER A 439 41.33 3.37 0.80
C SER A 439 41.58 4.87 0.96
N ASP A 440 40.71 5.72 0.43
CA ASP A 440 40.79 7.17 0.62
C ASP A 440 40.47 7.53 2.09
N HIS A 441 41.46 8.12 2.77
CA HIS A 441 41.36 8.53 4.17
C HIS A 441 40.42 9.73 4.38
N SER A 442 40.05 10.45 3.32
CA SER A 442 39.11 11.56 3.39
C SER A 442 37.64 11.13 3.40
N LEU A 443 37.33 9.85 3.12
CA LEU A 443 35.95 9.34 3.12
C LEU A 443 35.28 9.46 4.49
N SER A 444 34.01 9.89 4.50
CA SER A 444 33.17 9.83 5.69
C SER A 444 32.97 8.39 6.17
N GLU A 445 32.77 8.23 7.48
CA GLU A 445 32.53 6.92 8.09
C GLU A 445 31.29 6.22 7.51
N ASP A 446 30.21 6.96 7.28
CA ASP A 446 28.99 6.45 6.65
C ASP A 446 29.25 5.88 5.25
N THR A 447 30.04 6.59 4.43
CA THR A 447 30.38 6.13 3.07
C THR A 447 31.29 4.90 3.12
N ARG A 448 32.24 4.86 4.07
CA ARG A 448 33.11 3.70 4.29
C ARG A 448 32.32 2.47 4.72
N ASN A 449 31.30 2.65 5.57
CA ASN A 449 30.41 1.60 6.02
C ASN A 449 29.54 1.08 4.86
N LEU A 450 28.96 1.98 4.06
CA LEU A 450 28.19 1.63 2.86
C LEU A 450 29.01 0.77 1.89
N ILE A 451 30.25 1.19 1.59
CA ILE A 451 31.16 0.43 0.72
C ILE A 451 31.47 -0.94 1.34
N THR A 452 31.73 -1.00 2.64
CA THR A 452 32.06 -2.26 3.33
C THR A 452 30.91 -3.25 3.25
N GLN A 453 29.68 -2.82 3.53
CA GLN A 453 28.49 -3.66 3.42
C GLN A 453 28.29 -4.21 2.00
N TRP A 454 28.57 -3.41 0.97
CA TRP A 454 28.44 -3.89 -0.40
C TRP A 454 29.49 -4.93 -0.78
N ILE A 455 30.73 -4.77 -0.33
CA ILE A 455 31.80 -5.76 -0.51
C ILE A 455 31.47 -7.06 0.25
N GLU A 456 30.85 -6.98 1.43
CA GLU A 456 30.51 -8.17 2.23
C GLU A 456 29.29 -8.94 1.69
N ASN A 457 28.38 -8.24 1.01
CA ASN A 457 27.13 -8.82 0.49
C ASN A 457 27.24 -9.37 -0.94
N ASN A 458 28.39 -9.23 -1.61
CA ASN A 458 28.64 -9.75 -2.96
C ASN A 458 29.97 -10.51 -2.97
#